data_AF-A0A0D2Y1E2-F1
#
_entry.id   AF-A0A0D2Y1E2-F1
#
_cell.length_a   1.000
_cell.length_b   1.000
_cell.length_c   1.000
_cell.angle_alpha   90.00
_cell.angle_beta   90.00
_cell.angle_gamma   90.00
#
_symmetry.space_group_name_H-M   'P 1'
#
loop_
_entity.id
_entity.type
_entity.pdbx_description
1 polymer ?
#
loop_
_entity_poly.entity_id
_entity_poly.type
_entity_poly.pdbx_seq_one_letter_code
_entity_poly.pdbx_strand_id
1 'polypeptide(L)'
;MTHIETTTSTRPPGTELLYDNDNIGASTNHLQYVKDKQGNHIILVPQPSTTDPNDPLRWSKAKKWIVFLNGVFYAFMGSVTGPIMAAGMIPLTQKFGVSLQKLTYANGATLICQGVGNLFWM
;
A
#
# COMPACT_ATOMS: atom_id res chain seq x y z
N MET A 1 -0.78 3.56 -49.08
CA MET A 1 0.17 2.94 -48.14
C MET A 1 0.46 3.99 -47.07
N THR A 2 -0.43 4.12 -46.10
CA THR A 2 -0.40 5.25 -45.15
C THR A 2 0.12 4.72 -43.83
N HIS A 3 1.33 5.13 -43.48
CA HIS A 3 2.01 4.79 -42.24
C HIS A 3 1.16 5.26 -41.04
N ILE A 4 0.76 4.32 -40.18
CA ILE A 4 0.23 4.64 -38.86
C ILE A 4 1.45 4.70 -37.92
N GLU A 5 1.91 5.92 -37.65
CA GLU A 5 2.90 6.16 -36.60
C GLU A 5 2.28 5.79 -35.25
N THR A 6 2.76 4.69 -34.68
CA THR A 6 2.42 4.30 -33.32
C THR A 6 3.28 5.12 -32.38
N THR A 7 2.85 6.34 -32.04
CA THR A 7 3.47 7.10 -30.96
C THR A 7 3.22 6.34 -29.66
N THR A 8 4.26 5.68 -29.14
CA THR A 8 4.28 5.03 -27.83
C THR A 8 4.22 6.10 -26.74
N SER A 9 3.03 6.67 -26.55
CA SER A 9 2.70 7.49 -25.39
C SER A 9 2.82 6.60 -24.17
N THR A 10 3.72 6.93 -23.25
CA THR A 10 3.96 6.20 -22.00
C THR A 10 2.72 6.32 -21.12
N ARG A 11 1.82 5.34 -21.23
CA ARG A 11 0.53 5.32 -20.52
C ARG A 11 0.75 5.02 -19.04
N PRO A 12 0.09 5.75 -18.12
CA PRO A 12 0.03 5.35 -16.72
C PRO A 12 -0.65 3.96 -16.61
N PRO A 13 -0.07 2.99 -15.88
CA PRO A 13 -0.71 1.69 -15.67
C PRO A 13 -2.10 1.87 -15.02
N GLY A 14 -3.10 1.12 -15.51
CA GLY A 14 -4.50 1.21 -15.06
C GLY A 14 -5.36 2.27 -15.79
N THR A 15 -4.91 2.75 -16.96
CA THR A 15 -5.67 3.71 -17.78
C THR A 15 -5.88 3.22 -19.21
N GLU A 16 -7.06 3.48 -19.76
CA GLU A 16 -7.39 3.22 -21.17
C GLU A 16 -7.77 4.51 -21.90
N LEU A 17 -7.27 4.67 -23.14
CA LEU A 17 -7.66 5.77 -24.03
C LEU A 17 -8.88 5.33 -24.82
N LEU A 18 -10.00 6.04 -24.64
CA LEU A 18 -11.22 5.78 -25.39
C LEU A 18 -11.29 6.80 -26.52
N TYR A 19 -11.31 6.31 -27.76
CA TYR A 19 -11.48 7.16 -28.94
C TYR A 19 -12.93 7.62 -28.97
N ASP A 20 -13.14 8.93 -28.77
CA ASP A 20 -14.48 9.52 -28.76
C ASP A 20 -14.97 9.63 -30.20
N ASN A 21 -15.90 8.77 -30.59
CA ASN A 21 -16.61 8.89 -31.85
C ASN A 21 -17.91 9.62 -31.52
N ASP A 22 -18.12 10.83 -32.07
CA ASP A 22 -19.25 11.75 -31.77
C ASP A 22 -20.65 11.11 -31.82
N ASN A 23 -20.77 9.90 -32.36
CA ASN A 23 -21.99 9.11 -32.50
C ASN A 23 -22.28 8.12 -31.34
N ILE A 24 -21.42 8.03 -30.31
CA ILE A 24 -21.54 7.09 -29.17
C ILE A 24 -21.96 7.80 -27.85
N GLY A 25 -22.39 9.06 -27.91
CA GLY A 25 -22.78 9.84 -26.72
C GLY A 25 -23.97 9.28 -25.90
N ALA A 26 -24.69 8.26 -26.39
CA ALA A 26 -25.81 7.65 -25.67
C ALA A 26 -25.40 6.47 -24.77
N SER A 27 -24.35 5.72 -25.12
CA SER A 27 -23.99 4.45 -24.45
C SER A 27 -22.98 4.59 -23.32
N THR A 28 -22.33 5.74 -23.18
CA THR A 28 -21.22 5.96 -22.24
C THR A 28 -21.55 6.89 -21.07
N ASN A 29 -22.81 7.32 -20.92
CA ASN A 29 -23.28 8.21 -19.84
C ASN A 29 -23.00 7.69 -18.41
N HIS A 30 -22.66 6.41 -18.25
CA HIS A 30 -22.35 5.79 -16.96
C HIS A 30 -20.85 5.79 -16.60
N LEU A 31 -19.97 6.21 -17.52
CA LEU A 31 -18.52 6.16 -17.34
C LEU A 31 -18.01 7.51 -16.80
N GLN A 32 -17.11 7.46 -15.80
CA GLN A 32 -16.43 8.65 -15.29
C GLN A 32 -15.13 8.93 -16.06
N TYR A 33 -15.00 10.16 -16.55
CA TYR A 33 -13.85 10.61 -17.33
C TYR A 33 -12.94 11.53 -16.52
N VAL A 34 -11.63 11.31 -16.63
CA VAL A 34 -10.63 12.25 -16.13
C VAL A 34 -9.92 12.88 -17.32
N LYS A 35 -9.76 14.21 -17.31
CA LYS A 35 -8.99 14.92 -18.33
C LYS A 35 -7.51 14.86 -18.01
N ASP A 36 -6.71 14.42 -18.97
CA ASP A 36 -5.26 14.55 -18.90
C ASP A 36 -4.85 16.03 -19.04
N LYS A 37 -3.58 16.33 -18.70
CA LYS A 37 -2.93 17.64 -18.92
C LYS A 37 -2.99 18.10 -20.39
N GLN A 38 -3.17 17.16 -21.33
CA GLN A 38 -3.26 17.40 -22.76
C GLN A 38 -4.71 17.51 -23.27
N GLY A 39 -5.71 17.46 -22.38
CA GLY A 39 -7.13 17.57 -22.73
C GLY A 39 -7.79 16.27 -23.19
N ASN A 40 -7.04 15.17 -23.31
CA ASN A 40 -7.58 13.86 -23.67
C ASN A 40 -8.46 13.28 -22.55
N HIS A 41 -9.56 12.64 -22.92
CA HIS A 41 -10.41 11.88 -22.00
C HIS A 41 -9.75 10.53 -21.67
N ILE A 42 -9.43 10.32 -20.40
CA ILE A 42 -8.89 9.07 -19.86
C ILE A 42 -9.95 8.38 -19.03
N ILE A 43 -10.11 7.08 -19.24
CA ILE A 43 -10.89 6.21 -18.35
C ILE A 43 -9.95 5.46 -17.41
N LEU A 44 -10.32 5.48 -16.12
CA LEU A 44 -9.66 4.75 -15.06
C LEU A 44 -10.20 3.31 -15.03
N VAL A 45 -9.32 2.32 -15.01
CA VAL A 45 -9.69 0.91 -14.85
C VAL A 45 -8.98 0.36 -13.61
N PRO A 46 -9.69 0.04 -12.52
CA PRO A 46 -11.14 0.13 -12.31
C PRO A 46 -11.66 1.56 -12.08
N GLN A 47 -12.93 1.82 -12.43
CA GLN A 47 -13.58 3.11 -12.17
C GLN A 47 -13.96 3.27 -10.69
N PRO A 48 -13.95 4.51 -10.16
CA PRO A 48 -14.43 4.79 -8.81
C PRO A 48 -15.92 4.47 -8.68
N SER A 49 -16.29 3.81 -7.60
CA SER A 49 -17.66 3.46 -7.27
C SER A 49 -18.47 4.71 -6.94
N THR A 50 -19.58 4.91 -7.66
CA THR A 50 -20.54 5.99 -7.41
C THR A 50 -21.38 5.76 -6.16
N THR A 51 -21.64 4.48 -5.84
CA THR A 51 -22.55 4.04 -4.78
C THR A 51 -21.87 3.90 -3.43
N ASP A 52 -20.56 3.66 -3.39
CA ASP A 52 -19.82 3.45 -2.14
C ASP A 52 -19.06 4.72 -1.67
N PRO A 53 -19.50 5.38 -0.59
CA PRO A 53 -18.79 6.53 -0.01
C PRO A 53 -17.44 6.17 0.62
N ASN A 54 -17.18 4.89 0.90
CA ASN A 54 -15.92 4.41 1.47
C ASN A 54 -14.90 3.94 0.42
N ASP A 55 -15.19 4.07 -0.87
CA ASP A 55 -14.28 3.69 -1.95
C ASP A 55 -12.88 4.34 -1.80
N PRO A 56 -11.80 3.54 -1.65
CA PRO A 56 -10.42 4.03 -1.57
C PRO A 56 -10.04 4.94 -2.75
N LEU A 57 -10.66 4.76 -3.92
CA LEU A 57 -10.38 5.59 -5.09
C LEU A 57 -10.84 7.04 -4.88
N ARG A 58 -11.94 7.26 -4.14
CA ARG A 58 -12.54 8.58 -3.87
C ARG A 58 -11.95 9.32 -2.67
N TRP A 59 -11.08 8.69 -1.88
CA TRP A 59 -10.51 9.34 -0.69
C TRP A 59 -9.70 10.60 -1.04
N SER A 60 -9.74 11.60 -0.16
CA SER A 60 -8.84 12.75 -0.26
C SER A 60 -7.38 12.31 -0.18
N LYS A 61 -6.47 13.03 -0.86
CA LYS A 61 -5.02 12.68 -0.84
C LYS A 61 -4.48 12.54 0.58
N ALA A 62 -4.93 13.39 1.51
CA ALA A 62 -4.56 13.32 2.91
C ALA A 62 -5.00 12.01 3.58
N LYS A 63 -6.25 11.57 3.37
CA LYS A 63 -6.74 10.30 3.92
C LYS A 63 -5.93 9.10 3.40
N LYS A 64 -5.58 9.09 2.11
CA LYS A 64 -4.72 8.05 1.52
C LYS A 64 -3.35 7.99 2.20
N TRP A 65 -2.71 9.15 2.41
CA TRP A 65 -1.41 9.23 3.08
C TRP A 65 -1.46 8.83 4.55
N ILE A 66 -2.51 9.20 5.29
CA ILE A 66 -2.65 8.84 6.70
C ILE A 66 -2.82 7.33 6.86
N VAL A 67 -3.66 6.70 6.04
CA VAL A 67 -3.86 5.24 6.08
C VAL A 67 -2.57 4.52 5.68
N PHE A 68 -1.87 5.02 4.66
CA PHE A 68 -0.57 4.48 4.27
C PHE A 68 0.46 4.59 5.41
N LEU A 69 0.59 5.77 6.03
CA LEU A 69 1.50 5.99 7.15
C LEU A 69 1.15 5.11 8.35
N ASN A 70 -0.14 4.89 8.62
CA ASN A 70 -0.58 3.99 9.68
C ASN A 70 -0.12 2.55 9.41
N GLY A 71 -0.27 2.06 8.18
CA GLY A 71 0.24 0.74 7.79
C GLY A 71 1.76 0.63 7.91
N VAL A 72 2.50 1.65 7.46
CA VAL A 72 3.97 1.72 7.60
C VAL A 72 4.37 1.73 9.08
N PHE A 73 3.67 2.48 9.92
CA PHE A 73 3.93 2.54 11.35
C PHE A 73 3.70 1.18 12.02
N TYR A 74 2.61 0.48 11.68
CA TYR A 74 2.34 -0.87 12.19
C TYR A 74 3.45 -1.86 11.78
N ALA A 75 3.86 -1.82 10.51
CA ALA A 75 4.95 -2.65 10.02
C ALA A 75 6.29 -2.33 10.71
N PHE A 76 6.56 -1.04 10.94
CA PHE A 76 7.75 -0.57 11.64
C PHE A 76 7.78 -1.06 13.09
N MET A 77 6.67 -0.93 13.81
CA MET A 77 6.57 -1.38 15.21
C MET A 77 6.84 -2.88 15.36
N GLY A 78 6.38 -3.71 14.42
CA GLY A 78 6.71 -5.14 14.43
C GLY A 78 8.19 -5.42 14.16
N SER A 79 8.76 -4.73 13.16
CA SER A 79 10.15 -4.94 12.72
C SER A 79 11.20 -4.44 13.74
N VAL A 80 10.92 -3.33 14.42
CA VAL A 80 11.88 -2.67 15.32
C VAL A 80 12.14 -3.44 16.62
N THR A 81 11.20 -4.27 17.06
CA THR A 81 11.27 -5.02 18.32
C THR A 81 12.49 -5.94 18.40
N GLY A 82 12.84 -6.62 17.31
CA GLY A 82 13.98 -7.54 17.28
C GLY A 82 15.33 -6.84 17.45
N PRO A 83 15.67 -5.85 16.61
CA PRO A 83 16.91 -5.09 16.72
C PRO A 83 17.07 -4.34 18.05
N ILE A 84 15.99 -3.75 18.59
CA ILE A 84 16.04 -3.07 19.90
C ILE A 84 16.42 -4.06 21.00
N MET A 85 15.79 -5.24 21.02
CA MET A 85 16.09 -6.27 22.00
C MET A 85 17.54 -6.74 21.88
N ALA A 86 18.01 -7.01 20.66
CA ALA A 86 19.39 -7.43 20.40
C ALA A 86 20.42 -6.39 20.86
N ALA A 87 20.19 -5.10 20.57
CA ALA A 87 21.05 -4.02 21.01
C ALA A 87 21.08 -3.87 22.55
N GLY A 88 19.97 -4.17 23.22
CA GLY A 88 19.84 -4.08 24.67
C GLY A 88 20.47 -5.23 25.47
N MET A 89 20.83 -6.36 24.83
CA MET A 89 21.25 -7.55 25.58
C MET A 89 22.53 -7.34 26.40
N ILE A 90 23.54 -6.68 25.83
CA ILE A 90 24.82 -6.38 26.53
C ILE A 90 24.61 -5.46 27.75
N PRO A 91 23.94 -4.31 27.65
CA PRO A 91 23.71 -3.47 28.84
C PRO A 91 22.79 -4.14 29.87
N LEU A 92 21.85 -5.01 29.44
CA LEU A 92 21.02 -5.77 30.38
C LEU A 92 21.82 -6.79 31.19
N THR A 93 22.77 -7.51 30.58
CA THR A 93 23.61 -8.47 31.33
C THR A 93 24.43 -7.76 32.40
N GLN A 94 24.97 -6.58 32.08
CA GLN A 94 25.70 -5.73 33.03
C GLN A 94 24.80 -5.23 34.16
N LYS A 95 23.58 -4.77 33.83
CA LYS A 95 22.63 -4.22 34.82
C LYS A 95 22.09 -5.28 35.79
N PHE A 96 21.80 -6.47 35.29
CA PHE A 96 21.19 -7.55 36.09
C PHE A 96 22.21 -8.57 36.63
N GLY A 97 23.49 -8.47 36.25
CA GLY A 97 24.53 -9.41 36.67
C GLY A 97 24.28 -10.85 36.20
N VAL A 98 23.53 -11.04 35.11
CA VAL A 98 23.17 -12.36 34.57
C VAL A 98 23.98 -12.68 33.32
N SER A 99 24.22 -13.96 33.05
CA SER A 99 24.88 -14.39 31.83
C SER A 99 24.06 -14.03 30.58
N LEU A 100 24.75 -13.76 29.47
CA LEU A 100 24.11 -13.50 28.18
C LEU A 100 23.16 -14.64 27.79
N GLN A 101 23.56 -15.88 28.06
CA GLN A 101 22.77 -17.07 27.77
C GLN A 101 21.40 -17.07 28.48
N LYS A 102 21.34 -16.65 29.75
CA LYS A 102 20.07 -16.55 30.50
C LYS A 102 19.13 -15.51 29.87
N LEU A 103 19.70 -14.41 29.37
CA LEU A 103 18.95 -13.37 28.67
C LEU A 103 18.47 -13.85 27.29
N THR A 104 19.30 -14.60 26.57
CA THR A 104 18.94 -15.22 25.28
C THR A 104 17.80 -16.21 25.42
N TYR A 105 17.75 -17.01 26.50
CA TYR A 105 16.60 -17.88 26.76
C TYR A 105 15.30 -17.10 26.95
N ALA A 106 15.34 -15.98 27.69
CA ALA A 106 14.18 -15.11 27.86
C ALA A 106 13.72 -14.50 26.53
N ASN A 107 14.66 -14.03 25.70
CA ASN A 107 14.36 -13.53 24.36
C ASN A 107 13.85 -14.63 23.40
N GLY A 108 14.32 -15.87 23.56
CA GLY A 108 13.78 -17.01 22.82
C GLY A 108 12.33 -17.32 23.20
N ALA A 109 12.00 -17.21 24.50
CA ALA A 109 10.63 -17.40 24.98
C ALA A 109 9.67 -16.36 24.39
N THR A 110 10.07 -15.10 24.26
CA THR A 110 9.21 -14.07 23.62
C THR A 110 8.96 -14.36 22.14
N LEU A 111 9.95 -14.88 21.41
CA LEU A 111 9.78 -15.31 20.02
C LEU A 111 8.81 -16.50 19.87
N ILE A 112 8.87 -17.47 20.79
CA ILE A 112 7.93 -18.59 20.82
C ILE A 112 6.51 -18.09 21.09
N CYS A 113 6.32 -17.20 22.08
CA CYS A 113 5.03 -16.60 22.37
C CYS A 113 4.46 -15.84 21.17
N GLN A 114 5.30 -15.10 20.44
CA GLN A 114 4.90 -14.39 19.22
C GLN A 114 4.50 -15.36 18.09
N GLY A 115 5.24 -16.45 17.92
CA GLY A 115 4.89 -17.51 16.96
C GLY A 115 3.56 -18.20 17.29
N VAL A 116 3.33 -18.52 18.56
CA VAL A 116 2.06 -19.09 19.02
C VAL A 116 0.92 -18.08 18.86
N GLY A 117 1.14 -16.81 19.19
CA GLY A 117 0.14 -15.74 19.02
C GLY A 117 -0.29 -15.56 17.57
N ASN A 118 0.62 -15.71 16.61
CA ASN A 118 0.29 -15.66 15.18
C ASN A 118 -0.71 -16.76 14.78
N LEU A 119 -0.70 -17.95 15.40
CA LEU A 119 -1.64 -19.03 15.06
C LEU A 119 -3.10 -18.71 15.42
N PHE A 120 -3.33 -17.75 16.31
CA PHE A 120 -4.69 -17.38 16.75
C PHE A 120 -5.28 -16.18 16.00
N TRP A 121 -4.44 -15.37 15.35
CA TRP A 121 -4.84 -14.06 14.82
C TRP A 121 -4.43 -13.81 13.35
N MET A 122 -3.52 -14.61 12.79
CA MET A 122 -3.25 -14.66 11.34
C MET A 122 -3.96 -15.84 10.71
#